data_AF-A0A9N9PDJ0-F1
#
_entry.id   AF-A0A9N9PDJ0-F1
#
_cell.length_a   1.000
_cell.length_b   1.000
_cell.length_c   1.000
_cell.angle_alpha   90.00
_cell.angle_beta   90.00
_cell.angle_gamma   90.00
#
_symmetry.space_group_name_H-M   'P 1'
#
loop_
_entity.id
_entity.type
_entity.pdbx_description
1 polymer ?
#
loop_
_entity_poly.entity_id
_entity_poly.type
_entity_poly.pdbx_seq_one_letter_code
_entity_poly.pdbx_strand_id
1 'polypeptide(L)'
;FFPQKEDSGLSDGQINLINNALIKAFVVCVIPFSVIENSFFIDLLQSLCPSYQPPSRKVLANKLLNQEHSKIIIKREVVFKKSSNLTI
;
A
#
# COMPACT_ATOMS: atom_id res chain seq x y z
N PHE A 1 -12.17 28.16 17.60
CA PHE A 1 -12.90 27.82 16.36
C PHE A 1 -12.15 26.67 15.72
N PHE A 2 -12.52 25.42 16.02
CA PHE A 2 -11.94 24.29 15.30
C PHE A 2 -12.50 24.34 13.89
N PRO A 3 -11.68 24.41 12.83
CA PRO A 3 -12.21 24.31 11.48
C PRO A 3 -12.94 22.96 11.38
N GLN A 4 -14.20 23.03 10.99
CA GLN A 4 -15.01 21.87 10.62
C GLN A 4 -14.23 21.12 9.55
N LYS A 5 -13.84 19.89 9.84
CA LYS A 5 -13.12 19.02 8.91
C LYS A 5 -14.06 18.74 7.75
N GLU A 6 -13.76 19.27 6.57
CA GLU A 6 -14.44 18.89 5.34
C GLU A 6 -14.37 17.36 5.21
N ASP A 7 -15.54 16.73 5.22
CA ASP A 7 -15.73 15.30 4.99
C ASP A 7 -15.53 14.99 3.50
N SER A 8 -14.30 15.17 3.02
CA SER A 8 -13.86 14.53 1.80
C SER A 8 -13.11 13.27 2.21
N GLY A 9 -13.84 12.15 2.27
CA GLY A 9 -13.23 10.83 2.41
C GLY A 9 -12.09 10.63 1.40
N LEU A 10 -11.12 9.79 1.75
CA LEU A 10 -10.01 9.49 0.83
C LEU A 10 -10.55 8.94 -0.48
N SER A 11 -10.09 9.48 -1.60
CA SER A 11 -10.35 8.90 -2.91
C SER A 11 -9.70 7.52 -3.04
N ASP A 12 -10.24 6.67 -3.91
CA ASP A 12 -9.67 5.34 -4.19
C ASP A 12 -8.19 5.40 -4.62
N GLY A 13 -7.81 6.46 -5.34
CA GLY A 13 -6.42 6.72 -5.72
C GLY A 13 -5.52 6.93 -4.50
N GLN A 14 -5.96 7.73 -3.53
CA GLN A 14 -5.21 7.97 -2.29
C GLN A 14 -5.13 6.70 -1.43
N ILE A 15 -6.23 5.97 -1.29
CA ILE A 15 -6.26 4.69 -0.56
C ILE A 15 -5.27 3.71 -1.19
N ASN A 16 -5.24 3.62 -2.52
CA ASN A 16 -4.29 2.77 -3.23
C ASN A 16 -2.83 3.19 -3.03
N LEU A 17 -2.54 4.50 -3.00
CA LEU A 17 -1.19 4.99 -2.71
C LEU A 17 -0.75 4.60 -1.30
N ILE A 18 -1.62 4.78 -0.29
CA ILE A 18 -1.33 4.39 1.09
C ILE A 18 -1.12 2.88 1.20
N ASN A 19 -2.03 2.08 0.61
CA ASN A 19 -1.92 0.61 0.60
C ASN A 19 -0.60 0.14 -0.02
N ASN A 20 -0.17 0.75 -1.12
CA ASN A 20 1.09 0.40 -1.80
C ASN A 20 2.31 0.76 -0.93
N ALA A 21 2.30 1.90 -0.23
CA ALA A 21 3.37 2.26 0.69
C ALA A 21 3.41 1.31 1.89
N LEU A 22 2.24 0.99 2.45
CA LEU A 22 2.07 0.10 3.59
C LEU A 22 2.63 -1.30 3.29
N ILE A 23 2.19 -1.96 2.22
CA ILE A 23 2.68 -3.31 1.89
C ILE A 23 4.19 -3.34 1.65
N LYS A 24 4.77 -2.30 1.03
CA LYS A 24 6.23 -2.20 0.84
C LYS A 24 6.96 -2.11 2.17
N ALA A 25 6.48 -1.30 3.11
CA ALA A 25 7.06 -1.22 4.44
C ALA A 25 7.01 -2.58 5.16
N PHE A 26 5.89 -3.29 5.08
CA PHE A 26 5.76 -4.61 5.71
C PHE A 26 6.72 -5.64 5.10
N VAL A 27 6.86 -5.69 3.77
CA VAL A 27 7.73 -6.65 3.10
C VAL A 27 9.21 -6.32 3.28
N VAL A 28 9.61 -5.06 3.08
CA VAL A 28 11.02 -4.64 3.15
C VAL A 28 11.57 -4.70 4.57
N CYS A 29 10.77 -4.27 5.55
CA CYS A 29 11.18 -4.26 6.95
C CYS A 29 10.83 -5.56 7.69
N VAL A 30 10.33 -6.58 6.99
CA VAL A 30 9.96 -7.89 7.54
C VAL A 30 8.99 -7.75 8.73
N ILE A 31 8.04 -6.81 8.62
CA ILE A 31 7.03 -6.59 9.66
C ILE A 31 6.02 -7.74 9.58
N PRO A 32 5.76 -8.47 10.69
CA PRO A 32 4.73 -9.49 10.70
C PRO A 32 3.37 -8.90 10.31
N PHE A 33 2.64 -9.55 9.39
CA PHE A 33 1.33 -9.04 8.97
C PHE A 33 0.32 -8.95 10.13
N SER A 34 0.55 -9.61 11.27
CA SER A 34 -0.26 -9.41 12.48
C SER A 34 -0.26 -7.97 13.00
N VAL A 35 0.79 -7.21 12.73
CA VAL A 35 0.93 -5.82 13.20
C VAL A 35 -0.14 -4.91 12.62
N ILE A 36 -0.67 -5.16 11.40
CA ILE A 36 -1.67 -4.28 10.78
C ILE A 36 -3.00 -4.22 11.55
N GLU A 37 -3.30 -5.26 12.32
CA GLU A 37 -4.51 -5.36 13.16
C GLU A 37 -4.21 -5.04 14.64
N ASN A 38 -2.98 -4.68 14.98
CA ASN A 38 -2.63 -4.28 16.33
C ASN A 38 -3.20 -2.88 16.63
N SER A 39 -3.84 -2.70 17.79
CA SER A 39 -4.49 -1.43 18.15
C SER A 39 -3.54 -0.24 18.11
N PHE A 40 -2.33 -0.36 18.64
CA PHE A 40 -1.35 0.74 18.62
C PHE A 40 -0.92 1.12 17.19
N PHE A 41 -0.87 0.14 16.29
CA PHE A 41 -0.55 0.40 14.89
C PHE A 41 -1.72 1.05 14.15
N ILE A 42 -2.95 0.65 14.46
CA ILE A 42 -4.15 1.31 13.94
C ILE A 42 -4.21 2.76 14.43
N ASP A 43 -3.96 3.00 15.72
CA ASP A 43 -3.93 4.35 16.31
C ASP A 43 -2.85 5.21 15.64
N LEU A 44 -1.67 4.65 15.36
CA LEU A 44 -0.62 5.31 14.59
C LEU A 44 -1.11 5.72 13.19
N LEU A 45 -1.71 4.79 12.44
CA LEU A 45 -2.20 5.06 11.09
C LEU A 45 -3.32 6.11 11.08
N GLN A 46 -4.23 6.06 12.05
CA GLN A 46 -5.31 7.03 12.20
C GLN A 46 -4.80 8.40 12.67
N SER A 47 -3.73 8.44 13.47
CA SER A 47 -3.09 9.72 13.85
C SER A 47 -2.45 10.42 12.65
N LEU A 48 -1.89 9.64 11.72
CA LEU A 48 -1.30 10.16 10.48
C LEU A 48 -2.38 10.50 9.43
N CYS A 49 -3.40 9.67 9.31
CA CYS A 49 -4.48 9.82 8.33
C CYS A 49 -5.81 9.33 8.92
N PRO A 50 -6.61 10.21 9.57
CA PRO A 50 -7.79 9.78 10.32
C PRO A 50 -8.89 9.14 9.47
N SER A 51 -8.95 9.46 8.18
CA SER A 51 -9.95 8.90 7.25
C SER A 51 -9.52 7.58 6.62
N TYR A 52 -8.29 7.10 6.89
CA TYR A 52 -7.80 5.83 6.36
C TYR A 52 -8.24 4.66 7.23
N GLN A 53 -8.86 3.66 6.61
CA GLN A 53 -9.17 2.39 7.25
C GLN A 53 -8.13 1.34 6.85
N PRO A 54 -7.30 0.86 7.80
CA PRO A 54 -6.29 -0.15 7.49
C PRO A 54 -6.92 -1.45 6.98
N PRO A 55 -6.30 -2.14 6.02
CA PRO A 55 -6.78 -3.44 5.56
C PRO A 55 -6.59 -4.50 6.64
N SER A 56 -7.38 -5.58 6.60
CA SER A 56 -7.12 -6.76 7.43
C SER A 56 -5.80 -7.43 7.03
N ARG A 57 -5.23 -8.22 7.95
CA ARG A 57 -4.05 -9.06 7.69
C ARG A 57 -4.23 -9.92 6.45
N LYS A 58 -5.43 -10.50 6.27
CA LYS A 58 -5.74 -11.36 5.12
C LYS A 58 -5.72 -10.57 3.81
N VAL A 59 -6.29 -9.37 3.80
CA VAL A 59 -6.27 -8.49 2.61
C VAL A 59 -4.84 -8.05 2.31
N LEU A 60 -4.06 -7.69 3.32
CA LEU A 60 -2.66 -7.32 3.17
C LEU A 60 -1.83 -8.46 2.56
N ALA A 61 -1.93 -9.66 3.14
CA ALA A 61 -1.13 -10.82 2.73
C ALA A 61 -1.55 -11.43 1.39
N ASN A 62 -2.86 -11.49 1.09
CA ASN A 62 -3.36 -12.23 -0.07
C ASN A 62 -3.72 -11.34 -1.26
N LYS A 63 -4.08 -10.08 -1.04
CA LYS A 63 -4.48 -9.16 -2.12
C LYS A 63 -3.37 -8.16 -2.41
N LEU A 64 -2.99 -7.35 -1.43
CA LEU A 64 -2.05 -6.25 -1.65
C LEU A 64 -0.64 -6.77 -2.01
N LEU A 65 -0.18 -7.82 -1.32
CA LEU A 65 1.10 -8.46 -1.66
C LEU A 65 1.12 -9.00 -3.10
N ASN A 66 0.07 -9.73 -3.49
CA ASN A 66 -0.03 -10.29 -4.84
C ASN A 66 -0.11 -9.19 -5.90
N GLN A 67 -0.82 -8.10 -5.62
CA GLN A 67 -0.88 -6.94 -6.51
C GLN A 67 0.49 -6.28 -6.70
N GLU A 68 1.26 -6.08 -5.62
CA GLU A 68 2.63 -5.56 -5.74
C GLU A 68 3.56 -6.52 -6.47
N HIS A 69 3.45 -7.83 -6.21
CA HIS A 69 4.23 -8.84 -6.91
C HIS A 69 3.96 -8.81 -8.43
N SER A 70 2.69 -8.74 -8.83
CA SER A 70 2.32 -8.60 -10.25
C SER A 70 2.85 -7.32 -10.88
N LYS A 71 2.83 -6.19 -10.17
CA LYS A 71 3.42 -4.93 -10.66
C LYS A 71 4.92 -5.08 -10.92
N ILE A 72 5.64 -5.79 -10.06
CA ILE A 72 7.08 -6.06 -10.22
C ILE A 72 7.33 -6.94 -11.45
N ILE A 73 6.54 -8.01 -11.63
CA ILE A 73 6.65 -8.89 -12.81
C ILE A 73 6.43 -8.08 -14.10
N ILE A 74 5.34 -7.32 -14.18
CA ILE A 74 5.02 -6.51 -15.36
C ILE A 74 6.12 -5.49 -15.65
N LYS A 75 6.61 -4.80 -14.61
CA LYS A 75 7.71 -3.83 -14.76
C LYS A 75 8.97 -4.49 -15.30
N ARG A 76 9.29 -5.71 -14.84
CA ARG A 76 10.44 -6.48 -15.34
C ARG A 76 10.28 -6.83 -16.81
N GLU A 77 9.11 -7.30 -17.22
CA GLU A 77 8.82 -7.64 -18.62
C GLU A 77 8.92 -6.42 -19.55
N VAL A 78 8.40 -5.27 -19.12
CA VAL A 78 8.49 -4.02 -19.89
C VAL A 78 9.95 -3.59 -20.06
N VAL A 79 10.74 -3.65 -18.99
CA VAL A 79 12.19 -3.34 -19.05
C VAL A 79 12.90 -4.31 -19.98
N PHE A 80 12.62 -5.61 -19.88
CA PHE A 80 13.22 -6.64 -20.73
C PHE A 80 12.88 -6.41 -22.22
N LYS A 81 11.60 -6.23 -22.57
CA LYS A 81 11.16 -5.94 -23.94
C LYS A 81 11.81 -4.67 -24.50
N LYS A 82 11.97 -3.64 -23.67
CA LYS A 82 12.66 -2.41 -24.08
C LYS A 82 14.14 -2.67 -24.38
N SER A 83 14.81 -3.50 -23.59
CA SER A 83 16.23 -3.83 -23.81
C SER A 83 16.46 -4.70 -25.06
N SER A 84 15.58 -5.65 -25.36
CA SER A 84 15.70 -6.49 -26.57
C SER A 84 15.50 -5.67 -27.85
N ASN A 85 14.62 -4.66 -27.84
CA ASN A 85 14.44 -3.73 -28.96
C ASN A 85 15.64 -2.79 -29.20
N LEU A 86 16.65 -2.80 -28.32
CA LEU A 86 17.85 -1.97 -28.39
C LEU A 86 19.11 -2.79 -28.69
N THR A 87 19.00 -4.12 -28.83
CA THR A 87 20.13 -4.97 -29.21
C THR A 87 20.17 -5.08 -30.74
N ILE A 88 21.23 -4.52 -31.34
CA ILE A 88 21.51 -4.44 -32.79
C ILE A 88 22.24 -5.70 -33.23
#